data_AF-A0A9E0KMC8-F1
#
_entry.id   AF-A0A9E0KMC8-F1
#
_cell.length_a   1.000
_cell.length_b   1.000
_cell.length_c   1.000
_cell.angle_alpha   90.00
_cell.angle_beta   90.00
_cell.angle_gamma   90.00
#
_symmetry.space_group_name_H-M   'P 1'
#
loop_
_entity.id
_entity.type
_entity.pdbx_description
1 polymer ?
#
loop_
_entity_poly.entity_id
_entity_poly.type
_entity_poly.pdbx_seq_one_letter_code
_entity_poly.pdbx_strand_id
1 'polypeptide(L)'
;GIAFDEAGNLWVAFPVANAVGYIDPQGALNLYAEDPQGIVLSSPANICFGGKNRRTAFIGSLGGTNVPCFEVPYPGMRLVHQEN
;
A
#
# COMPACT_ATOMS: atom_id res chain seq x y z
N GLY A 1 -5.35 5.75 -3.81
CA GLY A 1 -6.02 4.71 -3.00
C GLY A 1 -5.35 4.64 -1.65
N ILE A 2 -6.09 4.24 -0.62
CA ILE A 2 -5.63 4.20 0.76
C ILE A 2 -6.09 2.91 1.44
N ALA A 3 -5.34 2.47 2.46
CA ALA A 3 -5.71 1.33 3.29
C ALA A 3 -5.11 1.48 4.70
N PHE A 4 -5.80 0.96 5.72
CA PHE A 4 -5.27 0.89 7.08
C PHE A 4 -4.60 -0.46 7.34
N ASP A 5 -3.55 -0.46 8.14
CA ASP A 5 -3.04 -1.66 8.82
C ASP A 5 -3.51 -1.74 10.28
N GLU A 6 -3.26 -2.87 10.94
CA GLU A 6 -3.65 -3.11 12.34
C GLU A 6 -2.81 -2.32 13.36
N ALA A 7 -1.72 -1.67 12.94
CA ALA A 7 -0.98 -0.72 13.78
C ALA A 7 -1.56 0.70 13.72
N GLY A 8 -2.56 0.93 12.86
CA GLY A 8 -3.20 2.23 12.68
C GLY A 8 -2.52 3.12 11.65
N ASN A 9 -1.56 2.61 10.87
CA ASN A 9 -0.95 3.39 9.80
C ASN A 9 -1.93 3.51 8.63
N LEU A 10 -2.05 4.72 8.08
CA LEU A 10 -2.79 4.99 6.85
C LEU A 10 -1.84 4.91 5.66
N TRP A 11 -1.88 3.81 4.93
CA TRP A 11 -1.10 3.62 3.71
C TRP A 11 -1.72 4.39 2.55
N VAL A 12 -0.87 5.03 1.74
CA VAL A 12 -1.24 5.93 0.65
C VAL A 12 -0.42 5.62 -0.59
N ALA A 13 -1.10 5.46 -1.73
CA ALA A 13 -0.47 5.44 -3.04
C ALA A 13 -0.32 6.87 -3.59
N PHE A 14 0.86 7.20 -4.13
CA PHE A 14 1.20 8.50 -4.69
C PHE A 14 1.44 8.37 -6.21
N PRO A 15 0.42 8.59 -7.07
CA PRO A 15 0.52 8.34 -8.50
C PRO A 15 1.62 9.15 -9.17
N VAL A 16 1.70 10.46 -8.88
CA VAL A 16 2.66 11.37 -9.54
C VAL A 16 4.10 11.08 -9.10
N ALA A 17 4.30 10.65 -7.87
CA ALA A 17 5.63 10.36 -7.32
C ALA A 17 6.10 8.94 -7.63
N ASN A 18 5.25 8.08 -8.23
CA ASN A 18 5.54 6.66 -8.40
C ASN A 18 5.97 5.98 -7.10
N ALA A 19 5.20 6.24 -6.04
CA ALA A 19 5.58 5.86 -4.67
C ALA A 19 4.41 5.34 -3.85
N VAL A 20 4.74 4.66 -2.76
CA VAL A 20 3.82 4.25 -1.70
C VAL A 20 4.47 4.60 -0.37
N GLY A 21 3.68 5.19 0.53
CA GLY A 21 4.09 5.48 1.89
C GLY A 21 2.93 5.28 2.85
N TYR A 22 3.14 5.63 4.11
CA TYR A 22 2.10 5.61 5.13
C TYR A 22 2.23 6.80 6.08
N ILE A 23 1.09 7.24 6.58
CA ILE A 23 1.00 8.21 7.68
C ILE A 23 0.80 7.40 8.96
N ASP A 24 1.68 7.57 9.94
CA ASP A 24 1.58 6.87 11.23
C ASP A 24 0.49 7.50 12.13
N PRO A 25 0.12 6.87 13.25
CA PRO A 25 -0.88 7.42 14.18
C PRO A 25 -0.50 8.77 14.80
N GLN A 26 0.77 9.18 14.71
CA GLN A 26 1.26 10.49 15.15
C GLN A 26 1.14 11.56 14.05
N GLY A 27 0.74 11.15 12.83
CA GLY A 27 0.56 12.04 11.68
C GLY A 27 1.83 12.23 10.84
N ALA A 28 2.91 11.49 11.11
CA ALA A 28 4.13 11.60 10.32
C ALA A 28 4.04 10.76 9.05
N LEU A 29 4.40 11.35 7.91
CA LEU A 29 4.49 10.67 6.62
C LEU A 29 5.83 9.96 6.49
N ASN A 30 5.78 8.66 6.23
CA ASN A 30 6.93 7.80 5.99
C ASN A 30 6.84 7.21 4.57
N LEU A 31 7.85 7.41 3.73
CA LEU A 31 7.95 6.73 2.44
C LEU A 31 8.42 5.30 2.65
N TYR A 32 7.77 4.34 1.99
CA TYR A 32 8.09 2.92 2.14
C TYR A 32 8.67 2.32 0.87
N ALA A 33 8.13 2.69 -0.28
CA ALA A 33 8.65 2.28 -1.58
C ALA A 33 8.57 3.45 -2.56
N GLU A 34 9.67 3.70 -3.27
CA GLU A 34 9.79 4.75 -4.27
C GLU A 34 10.38 4.14 -5.54
N ASP A 35 9.82 4.51 -6.67
CA ASP A 35 10.37 4.19 -7.98
C ASP A 35 10.12 5.36 -8.93
N PRO A 36 10.90 6.46 -8.81
CA PRO A 36 10.64 7.68 -9.57
C PRO A 36 10.59 7.47 -11.09
N GLN A 37 11.28 6.44 -11.60
CA GLN A 37 11.30 6.10 -13.03
C GLN A 37 10.04 5.32 -13.47
N GLY A 38 9.24 4.82 -12.55
CA GLY A 38 7.99 4.09 -12.83
C GLY A 38 8.23 2.76 -13.54
N ILE A 39 9.34 2.08 -13.26
CA ILE A 39 9.68 0.79 -13.89
C ILE A 39 8.80 -0.33 -13.33
N VAL A 40 8.62 -0.35 -12.01
CA VAL A 40 7.80 -1.29 -11.24
C VAL A 40 6.53 -0.61 -10.72
N LEU A 41 6.63 0.56 -10.09
CA LEU A 41 5.48 1.32 -9.57
C LEU A 41 5.10 2.43 -10.54
N SER A 42 4.40 2.09 -11.63
CA SER A 42 4.01 3.07 -12.65
C SER A 42 2.64 3.69 -12.38
N SER A 43 2.61 4.91 -11.84
CA SER A 43 1.38 5.62 -11.44
C SER A 43 0.48 4.80 -10.51
N PRO A 44 0.96 4.45 -9.30
CA PRO A 44 0.20 3.65 -8.35
C PRO A 44 -1.07 4.39 -7.91
N ALA A 45 -2.22 3.77 -8.10
CA ALA A 45 -3.52 4.36 -7.82
C ALA A 45 -4.25 3.69 -6.66
N ASN A 46 -3.90 2.46 -6.30
CA ASN A 46 -4.51 1.76 -5.18
C ASN A 46 -3.53 0.87 -4.42
N ILE A 47 -3.85 0.61 -3.16
CA ILE A 47 -3.14 -0.34 -2.29
C ILE A 47 -4.18 -1.17 -1.52
N CYS A 48 -3.95 -2.47 -1.39
CA CYS A 48 -4.71 -3.33 -0.49
C CYS A 48 -3.81 -4.39 0.16
N PHE A 49 -4.31 -5.02 1.22
CA PHE A 49 -3.58 -6.05 1.96
C PHE A 49 -4.23 -7.42 1.80
N GLY A 50 -3.40 -8.43 1.63
CA GLY A 50 -3.82 -9.82 1.47
C GLY A 50 -2.68 -10.79 1.78
N GLY A 51 -2.73 -11.97 1.18
CA GLY A 51 -1.75 -13.02 1.43
C GLY A 51 -1.84 -13.61 2.85
N LYS A 52 -0.80 -14.33 3.25
CA LYS A 52 -0.74 -14.97 4.57
C LYS A 52 -0.78 -13.90 5.66
N ASN A 53 -1.72 -14.03 6.59
CA ASN A 53 -1.90 -13.10 7.70
C ASN A 53 -2.13 -11.63 7.29
N ARG A 54 -2.63 -11.35 6.07
CA ARG A 54 -2.80 -9.98 5.53
C ARG A 54 -1.51 -9.14 5.50
N ARG A 55 -0.34 -9.80 5.42
CA ARG A 55 0.98 -9.13 5.47
C ARG A 55 1.60 -8.84 4.11
N THR A 56 0.91 -9.13 3.02
CA THR A 56 1.35 -8.75 1.68
C THR A 56 0.54 -7.55 1.20
N ALA A 57 1.20 -6.44 0.89
CA ALA A 57 0.60 -5.30 0.19
C ALA A 57 0.59 -5.57 -1.32
N PHE A 58 -0.51 -5.25 -2.00
CA PHE A 58 -0.67 -5.32 -3.45
C PHE A 58 -1.01 -3.93 -4.00
N ILE A 59 -0.31 -3.52 -5.04
CA ILE A 59 -0.45 -2.19 -5.63
C ILE A 59 -1.14 -2.28 -6.99
N GLY A 60 -2.25 -1.56 -7.11
CA GLY A 60 -2.92 -1.34 -8.40
C GLY A 60 -2.39 -0.06 -9.05
N SER A 61 -1.95 -0.16 -10.29
CA SER A 61 -1.27 0.90 -11.02
C SER A 61 -2.02 1.24 -12.31
N LEU A 62 -2.05 2.52 -12.70
CA LEU A 62 -2.69 2.96 -13.95
C LEU A 62 -1.76 2.84 -15.17
N GLY A 63 -0.45 2.99 -14.95
CA GLY A 63 0.55 3.00 -16.02
C GLY A 63 1.32 1.67 -16.18
N GLY A 64 1.09 0.70 -15.28
CA GLY A 64 1.79 -0.57 -15.25
C GLY A 64 0.93 -1.74 -15.72
N THR A 65 1.57 -2.82 -16.16
CA THR A 65 0.92 -4.09 -16.55
C THR A 65 1.08 -5.19 -15.51
N ASN A 66 1.72 -4.88 -14.39
CA ASN A 66 1.96 -5.78 -13.27
C ASN A 66 1.12 -5.38 -12.04
N VAL A 67 1.11 -6.24 -11.03
CA VAL A 67 0.61 -5.93 -9.69
C VAL A 67 1.79 -6.06 -8.73
N PRO A 68 2.55 -4.98 -8.48
CA PRO A 68 3.65 -5.00 -7.54
C PRO A 68 3.16 -5.39 -6.14
N CYS A 69 3.95 -6.20 -5.45
CA CYS A 69 3.64 -6.60 -4.09
C CYS A 69 4.90 -6.65 -3.22
N PHE A 70 4.73 -6.42 -1.93
CA PHE A 70 5.78 -6.48 -0.93
C PHE A 70 5.21 -6.83 0.44
N GLU A 71 6.06 -7.36 1.32
CA GLU A 71 5.68 -7.66 2.71
C GLU A 71 5.66 -6.37 3.56
N VAL A 72 4.72 -6.32 4.50
CA VAL A 72 4.52 -5.19 5.42
C VAL A 72 4.70 -5.60 6.89
N PRO A 73 5.16 -4.66 7.75
CA PRO A 73 5.51 -4.94 9.15
C PRO A 73 4.29 -5.22 10.04
N TYR A 74 3.08 -4.82 9.61
CA TYR A 74 1.84 -5.07 10.32
C TYR A 74 0.78 -5.65 9.37
N PRO A 75 -0.12 -6.52 9.84
CA PRO A 75 -1.22 -7.01 9.02
C PRO A 75 -2.09 -5.86 8.54
N GLY A 76 -2.61 -5.94 7.32
CA GLY A 76 -3.70 -5.08 6.89
C GLY A 76 -4.91 -5.20 7.79
N MET A 77 -5.59 -4.08 8.03
CA MET A 77 -6.81 -4.05 8.82
C MET A 77 -7.87 -4.95 8.20
N ARG A 78 -8.53 -5.77 9.05
CA ARG A 78 -9.65 -6.60 8.60
C ARG A 78 -10.80 -5.71 8.15
N LEU A 79 -11.38 -6.02 7.00
CA LEU A 79 -12.55 -5.31 6.46
C LEU A 79 -13.85 -6.04 6.83
N VAL A 80 -14.96 -5.32 6.81
CA VAL A 80 -16.29 -5.85 7.21
C VAL A 80 -16.71 -7.13 6.48
N HIS A 81 -16.35 -7.28 5.20
CA HIS A 81 -16.66 -8.50 4.43
C HIS A 81 -15.80 -9.72 4.81
N GLN A 82 -14.83 -9.52 5.70
CA GLN A 82 -13.94 -10.55 6.24
C GLN A 82 -14.31 -10.91 7.68
N GLU A 83 -15.35 -10.29 8.23
CA GLU A 83 -15.96 -10.69 9.50
C GLU A 83 -16.90 -11.87 9.20
N ASN A 84 -16.74 -12.97 9.94
CA ASN A 84 -17.62 -14.13 9.86
C ASN A 84 -18.81 -13.93 10.79
#